data_AF-A0A428NJU2-F1
#
_entry.id   AF-A0A428NJU2-F1
#
_cell.length_a   1.000
_cell.length_b   1.000
_cell.length_c   1.000
_cell.angle_alpha   90.00
_cell.angle_beta   90.00
_cell.angle_gamma   90.00
#
_symmetry.space_group_name_H-M   'P 1'
#
loop_
_entity.id
_entity.type
_entity.pdbx_description
1 polymer ?
#
loop_
_entity_poly.entity_id
_entity_poly.type
_entity_poly.pdbx_seq_one_letter_code
_entity_poly.pdbx_strand_id
1 'polypeptide(L)'
;MRVDVLHFSPPCQFFSPAHTHASAQDDDNIFALYGCNQLLKKLRPRITTVEQTFGLTHHRHAEYFYSFLADFTQHGYSVRWRVIKLCTWGAAQDRKRLIIIAAAPGERLPPFPQPTHGPEANTGLLPYNSIGKAIRGIRPGDDLHDLDNVRYYQPRRAPYDPNRLAGTITTRGGDFYYPDGTRNLTLREFASLQGFPINHQFLGTMTSIKRQIGNAFPPNTVRVLYKHIEQWLLKEDGMLPYDDSRDAIIIDDDDTDSTTNLTDFSEDGLQRSPEMMEESTMAADGNESARTNWRAGSVVIDLT
;
A
#
# COMPACT_ATOMS: atom_id res chain seq x y z
N MET A 1 -16.26 5.77 -14.42
CA MET A 1 -15.38 5.05 -13.48
C MET A 1 -16.14 4.90 -12.18
N ARG A 2 -16.36 3.66 -11.71
CA ARG A 2 -16.80 3.37 -10.34
C ARG A 2 -15.56 3.39 -9.45
N VAL A 3 -15.69 3.86 -8.21
CA VAL A 3 -14.61 3.89 -7.21
C VAL A 3 -15.19 3.38 -5.90
N ASP A 4 -14.76 2.21 -5.44
CA ASP A 4 -15.30 1.65 -4.20
C ASP A 4 -14.57 2.22 -2.96
N VAL A 5 -13.27 2.50 -3.06
CA VAL A 5 -12.50 3.19 -2.00
C VAL A 5 -11.68 4.36 -2.58
N LEU A 6 -11.74 5.52 -1.92
CA LEU A 6 -10.92 6.70 -2.22
C LEU A 6 -10.04 7.07 -1.01
N HIS A 7 -8.82 7.53 -1.25
CA HIS A 7 -7.94 8.07 -0.22
C HIS A 7 -7.64 9.55 -0.46
N PHE A 8 -7.70 10.35 0.61
CA PHE A 8 -7.16 11.70 0.64
C PHE A 8 -5.99 11.79 1.64
N SER A 9 -4.86 12.32 1.18
CA SER A 9 -3.73 12.70 2.04
C SER A 9 -3.15 14.03 1.55
N PRO A 10 -3.94 15.14 1.58
CA PRO A 10 -3.48 16.44 1.12
C PRO A 10 -2.29 16.98 1.95
N PRO A 11 -1.52 17.94 1.42
CA PRO A 11 -0.38 18.56 2.11
C PRO A 11 -0.72 19.05 3.53
N CYS A 12 -0.22 18.34 4.55
CA CYS A 12 -0.53 18.62 5.94
C CYS A 12 0.41 19.67 6.59
N GLN A 13 1.24 20.36 5.79
CA GLN A 13 2.35 21.18 6.29
C GLN A 13 1.87 22.34 7.17
N PHE A 14 0.98 23.20 6.65
CA PHE A 14 0.42 24.35 7.38
C PHE A 14 -0.29 23.94 8.69
N PHE A 15 -1.11 22.89 8.60
CA PHE A 15 -1.87 22.35 9.74
C PHE A 15 -0.99 21.64 10.79
N SER A 16 0.30 21.46 10.53
CA SER A 16 1.21 20.70 11.40
C SER A 16 1.54 21.44 12.69
N PRO A 17 1.66 20.74 13.84
CA PRO A 17 2.25 21.32 15.05
C PRO A 17 3.72 21.76 14.88
N ALA A 18 4.41 21.29 13.84
CA ALA A 18 5.76 21.72 13.49
C ALA A 18 5.82 22.97 12.57
N HIS A 19 4.67 23.51 12.17
CA HIS A 19 4.58 24.79 11.47
C HIS A 19 4.36 25.90 12.50
N THR A 20 5.41 26.71 12.73
CA THR A 20 5.44 27.81 13.72
C THR A 20 5.59 29.21 13.09
N HIS A 21 5.84 29.27 11.78
CA HIS A 21 6.03 30.49 11.00
C HIS A 21 5.44 30.29 9.60
N ALA A 22 4.82 31.35 9.06
CA ALA A 22 4.21 31.33 7.74
C ALA A 22 5.21 30.94 6.63
N SER A 23 4.71 30.29 5.59
CA SER A 23 5.45 29.79 4.44
C SER A 23 4.73 30.19 3.14
N ALA A 24 5.49 30.44 2.07
CA ALA A 24 4.96 30.80 0.74
C ALA A 24 4.23 29.66 0.00
N GLN A 25 3.73 28.65 0.73
CA GLN A 25 2.96 27.50 0.25
C GLN A 25 1.75 27.22 1.15
N ASP A 26 1.47 28.07 2.15
CA ASP A 26 0.39 27.82 3.09
C ASP A 26 -0.98 27.83 2.40
N ASP A 27 -1.20 28.80 1.50
CA ASP A 27 -2.37 28.86 0.62
C ASP A 27 -2.52 27.58 -0.23
N ASP A 28 -1.45 27.10 -0.86
CA ASP A 28 -1.47 25.84 -1.64
C ASP A 28 -1.86 24.64 -0.76
N ASN A 29 -1.34 24.56 0.47
CA ASN A 29 -1.68 23.48 1.41
C ASN A 29 -3.17 23.54 1.81
N ILE A 30 -3.72 24.75 2.00
CA ILE A 30 -5.12 25.00 2.33
C ILE A 30 -6.04 24.66 1.14
N PHE A 31 -5.72 25.16 -0.06
CA PHE A 31 -6.51 24.89 -1.27
C PHE A 31 -6.52 23.40 -1.64
N ALA A 32 -5.43 22.67 -1.39
CA ALA A 32 -5.39 21.22 -1.59
C ALA A 32 -6.33 20.44 -0.65
N LEU A 33 -6.64 20.97 0.55
CA LEU A 33 -7.67 20.39 1.42
C LEU A 33 -9.07 20.58 0.80
N TYR A 34 -9.41 21.79 0.36
CA TYR A 34 -10.70 22.08 -0.29
C TYR A 34 -10.88 21.35 -1.64
N GLY A 35 -9.79 21.08 -2.38
CA GLY A 35 -9.82 20.31 -3.62
C GLY A 35 -10.42 18.89 -3.48
N CYS A 36 -10.38 18.33 -2.27
CA CYS A 36 -10.97 17.03 -1.96
C CYS A 36 -12.50 17.00 -2.19
N ASN A 37 -13.21 18.11 -1.95
CA ASN A 37 -14.66 18.20 -2.16
C ASN A 37 -15.03 17.94 -3.64
N GLN A 38 -14.29 18.53 -4.58
CA GLN A 38 -14.57 18.34 -6.02
C GLN A 38 -14.35 16.89 -6.46
N LEU A 39 -13.34 16.21 -5.90
CA LEU A 39 -13.11 14.78 -6.13
C LEU A 39 -14.22 13.92 -5.49
N LEU A 40 -14.63 14.21 -4.26
CA LEU A 40 -15.72 13.52 -3.56
C LEU A 40 -17.05 13.66 -4.31
N LYS A 41 -17.39 14.87 -4.76
CA LYS A 41 -18.56 15.19 -5.57
C LYS A 41 -18.57 14.45 -6.92
N LYS A 42 -17.42 14.36 -7.58
CA LYS A 42 -17.29 13.75 -8.93
C LYS A 42 -17.21 12.22 -8.89
N LEU A 43 -16.52 11.64 -7.91
CA LEU A 43 -16.23 10.20 -7.85
C LEU A 43 -17.26 9.41 -7.04
N ARG A 44 -17.97 10.05 -6.10
CA ARG A 44 -18.99 9.45 -5.23
C ARG A 44 -18.60 8.06 -4.67
N PRO A 45 -17.39 7.88 -4.12
CA PRO A 45 -16.90 6.56 -3.72
C PRO A 45 -17.69 5.98 -2.55
N ARG A 46 -17.79 4.65 -2.46
CA ARG A 46 -18.52 3.97 -1.36
C ARG A 46 -17.90 4.32 0.00
N ILE A 47 -16.59 4.13 0.13
CA ILE A 47 -15.80 4.54 1.28
C ILE A 47 -14.78 5.60 0.86
N THR A 48 -14.64 6.66 1.66
CA THR A 48 -13.46 7.55 1.61
C THR A 48 -12.69 7.43 2.91
N THR A 49 -11.36 7.42 2.83
CA THR A 49 -10.50 7.61 3.99
C THR A 49 -9.64 8.86 3.85
N VAL A 50 -9.27 9.46 4.98
CA VAL A 50 -8.34 10.59 5.01
C VAL A 50 -7.21 10.29 6.00
N GLU A 51 -5.95 10.52 5.60
CA GLU A 51 -4.84 10.77 6.54
C GLU A 51 -4.57 12.27 6.61
N GLN A 52 -4.45 12.79 7.83
CA GLN A 52 -3.98 14.14 8.10
C GLN A 52 -3.14 14.24 9.37
N THR A 53 -2.37 15.33 9.47
CA THR A 53 -1.74 15.70 10.74
C THR A 53 -2.80 15.93 11.83
N PHE A 54 -2.51 15.49 13.06
CA PHE A 54 -3.44 15.70 14.18
C PHE A 54 -3.58 17.19 14.55
N GLY A 55 -2.65 18.04 14.11
CA GLY A 55 -2.75 19.49 14.30
C GLY A 55 -3.97 20.13 13.63
N LEU A 56 -4.58 19.49 12.62
CA LEU A 56 -5.83 19.95 12.02
C LEU A 56 -7.00 19.97 13.02
N THR A 57 -7.00 19.13 14.07
CA THR A 57 -8.05 19.14 15.11
C THR A 57 -7.78 20.15 16.24
N HIS A 58 -6.77 21.02 16.12
CA HIS A 58 -6.49 22.05 17.11
C HIS A 58 -7.41 23.27 16.90
N HIS A 59 -7.74 24.00 17.98
CA HIS A 59 -8.64 25.16 17.91
C HIS A 59 -8.23 26.21 16.87
N ARG A 60 -6.91 26.41 16.62
CA ARG A 60 -6.40 27.33 15.58
C ARG A 60 -6.72 26.94 14.14
N HIS A 61 -7.31 25.76 13.90
CA HIS A 61 -7.72 25.27 12.59
C HIS A 61 -9.17 24.77 12.58
N ALA A 62 -9.97 25.08 13.61
CA ALA A 62 -11.30 24.52 13.78
C ALA A 62 -12.22 24.80 12.57
N GLU A 63 -12.09 25.99 11.96
CA GLU A 63 -12.78 26.35 10.72
C GLU A 63 -12.46 25.38 9.55
N TYR A 64 -11.18 25.17 9.22
CA TYR A 64 -10.76 24.23 8.17
C TYR A 64 -11.23 22.80 8.45
N PHE A 65 -11.13 22.35 9.70
CA PHE A 65 -11.55 21.01 10.09
C PHE A 65 -13.07 20.82 10.00
N TYR A 66 -13.87 21.80 10.45
CA TYR A 66 -15.32 21.73 10.37
C TYR A 66 -15.84 21.93 8.94
N SER A 67 -15.24 22.80 8.13
CA SER A 67 -15.52 22.90 6.69
C SER A 67 -15.22 21.57 5.99
N PHE A 68 -14.07 20.95 6.27
CA PHE A 68 -13.68 19.69 5.65
C PHE A 68 -14.57 18.51 6.10
N LEU A 69 -15.10 18.52 7.33
CA LEU A 69 -16.13 17.56 7.75
C LEU A 69 -17.50 17.85 7.10
N ALA A 70 -17.88 19.12 6.99
CA ALA A 70 -19.10 19.55 6.30
C ALA A 70 -19.07 19.18 4.81
N ASP A 71 -17.88 19.15 4.20
CA ASP A 71 -17.70 18.72 2.81
C ASP A 71 -18.14 17.27 2.57
N PHE A 72 -18.06 16.40 3.58
CA PHE A 72 -18.62 15.06 3.53
C PHE A 72 -20.13 15.04 3.80
N THR A 73 -20.61 15.74 4.83
CA THR A 73 -22.01 15.66 5.26
C THR A 73 -22.98 16.35 4.31
N GLN A 74 -22.57 17.43 3.62
CA GLN A 74 -23.36 18.04 2.54
C GLN A 74 -23.62 17.06 1.38
N HIS A 75 -22.71 16.10 1.19
CA HIS A 75 -22.79 15.04 0.19
C HIS A 75 -23.49 13.78 0.70
N GLY A 76 -24.05 13.82 1.91
CA GLY A 76 -24.77 12.73 2.56
C GLY A 76 -23.88 11.63 3.15
N TYR A 77 -22.56 11.83 3.22
CA TYR A 77 -21.67 10.84 3.83
C TYR A 77 -21.83 10.81 5.35
N SER A 78 -21.91 9.61 5.90
CA SER A 78 -21.71 9.37 7.33
C SER A 78 -20.21 9.40 7.63
N VAL A 79 -19.77 10.05 8.72
CA VAL A 79 -18.34 10.31 8.97
C VAL A 79 -17.92 9.91 10.39
N ARG A 80 -16.74 9.29 10.52
CA ARG A 80 -16.09 8.95 11.79
C ARG A 80 -14.61 9.34 11.71
N TRP A 81 -14.11 10.04 12.72
CA TRP A 81 -12.70 10.43 12.80
C TRP A 81 -12.08 10.07 14.15
N ARG A 82 -10.76 9.90 14.20
CA ARG A 82 -9.99 9.68 15.44
C ARG A 82 -8.54 10.09 15.24
N VAL A 83 -7.92 10.66 16.27
CA VAL A 83 -6.45 10.80 16.31
C VAL A 83 -5.85 9.49 16.84
N ILE A 84 -5.00 8.86 16.04
CA ILE A 84 -4.45 7.53 16.27
C ILE A 84 -2.92 7.59 16.39
N LYS A 85 -2.38 6.94 17.42
CA LYS A 85 -0.94 6.64 17.55
C LYS A 85 -0.64 5.46 16.63
N LEU A 86 0.12 5.68 15.55
CA LEU A 86 0.34 4.65 14.53
C LEU A 86 1.14 3.43 15.05
N CYS A 87 1.83 3.56 16.18
CA CYS A 87 2.47 2.42 16.84
C CYS A 87 1.47 1.34 17.29
N THR A 88 0.21 1.66 17.61
CA THR A 88 -0.81 0.64 17.92
C THR A 88 -1.24 -0.16 16.70
N TRP A 89 -0.88 0.31 15.50
CA TRP A 89 -1.02 -0.37 14.21
C TRP A 89 0.35 -0.71 13.58
N GLY A 90 1.40 -0.83 14.40
CA GLY A 90 2.69 -1.39 14.02
C GLY A 90 3.77 -0.42 13.52
N ALA A 91 3.54 0.89 13.46
CA ALA A 91 4.62 1.84 13.16
C ALA A 91 5.69 1.83 14.27
N ALA A 92 6.97 1.98 13.92
CA ALA A 92 8.07 1.98 14.89
C ALA A 92 8.29 3.33 15.62
N GLN A 93 7.27 4.19 15.62
CA GLN A 93 7.31 5.59 16.05
C GLN A 93 6.08 5.95 16.88
N ASP A 94 6.20 6.90 17.83
CA ASP A 94 5.02 7.59 18.39
C ASP A 94 4.47 8.66 17.43
N ARG A 95 4.26 8.28 16.15
CA ARG A 95 3.67 9.12 15.10
C ARG A 95 2.16 9.16 15.31
N LYS A 96 1.60 10.36 15.49
CA LYS A 96 0.15 10.58 15.58
C LYS A 96 -0.41 11.09 14.26
N ARG A 97 -1.60 10.62 13.89
CA ARG A 97 -2.38 11.10 12.73
C ARG A 97 -3.86 11.19 13.04
N LEU A 98 -4.51 12.20 12.47
CA LEU A 98 -5.95 12.24 12.28
C LEU A 98 -6.27 11.27 11.15
N ILE A 99 -7.05 10.23 11.44
CA ILE A 99 -7.63 9.35 10.42
C ILE A 99 -9.13 9.62 10.38
N ILE A 100 -9.68 9.81 9.19
CA ILE A 100 -11.12 9.90 8.93
C ILE A 100 -11.55 8.72 8.06
N ILE A 101 -12.71 8.16 8.35
CA ILE A 101 -13.44 7.23 7.50
C ILE A 101 -14.81 7.86 7.24
N ALA A 102 -15.20 7.94 5.97
CA ALA A 102 -16.52 8.39 5.55
C ALA A 102 -17.16 7.32 4.64
N ALA A 103 -18.46 7.09 4.80
CA ALA A 103 -19.23 6.11 4.05
C ALA A 103 -20.42 6.77 3.35
N ALA A 104 -20.66 6.41 2.10
CA ALA A 104 -21.68 7.01 1.25
C ALA A 104 -23.12 6.72 1.75
N PRO A 105 -24.12 7.49 1.29
CA PRO A 105 -25.53 7.14 1.51
C PRO A 105 -25.82 5.69 1.11
N GLY A 106 -26.34 4.89 2.04
CA GLY A 106 -26.62 3.46 1.86
C GLY A 106 -25.54 2.53 2.44
N GLU A 107 -24.28 2.98 2.55
CA GLU A 107 -23.18 2.19 3.12
C GLU A 107 -23.19 2.24 4.65
N ARG A 108 -22.87 1.11 5.32
CA ARG A 108 -22.62 1.13 6.77
C ARG A 108 -21.23 1.69 7.06
N LEU A 109 -21.18 2.75 7.87
CA LEU A 109 -19.94 3.42 8.28
C LEU A 109 -19.00 2.49 9.08
N PRO A 110 -17.81 2.13 8.55
CA PRO A 110 -16.90 1.22 9.25
C PRO A 110 -16.49 1.75 10.64
N PRO A 111 -16.32 0.86 11.64
CA PRO A 111 -15.52 1.18 12.81
C PRO A 111 -14.05 1.34 12.41
N PHE A 112 -13.22 1.91 13.28
CA PHE A 112 -11.78 1.79 13.11
C PHE A 112 -11.32 0.36 13.43
N PRO A 113 -10.25 -0.15 12.78
CA PRO A 113 -9.59 -1.36 13.23
C PRO A 113 -9.11 -1.22 14.67
N GLN A 114 -9.13 -2.34 15.39
CA GLN A 114 -8.60 -2.41 16.76
C GLN A 114 -7.08 -2.22 16.77
N PRO A 115 -6.46 -1.90 17.92
CA PRO A 115 -5.03 -2.05 18.09
C PRO A 115 -4.57 -3.46 17.69
N THR A 116 -3.43 -3.56 17.03
CA THR A 116 -2.73 -4.83 16.78
C THR A 116 -1.45 -4.92 17.61
N HIS A 117 -0.96 -3.79 18.12
CA HIS A 117 0.22 -3.68 18.96
C HIS A 117 -0.06 -2.85 20.23
N GLY A 118 0.62 -3.17 21.32
CA GLY A 118 0.45 -2.52 22.63
C GLY A 118 1.73 -2.53 23.48
N PRO A 119 1.66 -2.01 24.72
CA PRO A 119 2.79 -1.98 25.66
C PRO A 119 3.03 -3.32 26.37
N GLU A 120 1.99 -4.15 26.53
CA GLU A 120 2.03 -5.40 27.30
C GLU A 120 1.57 -6.59 26.45
N ALA A 121 2.38 -7.64 26.40
CA ALA A 121 2.12 -8.86 25.61
C ALA A 121 1.03 -9.78 26.21
N ASN A 122 0.57 -9.50 27.43
CA ASN A 122 -0.52 -10.21 28.11
C ASN A 122 -1.92 -9.90 27.51
N THR A 123 -2.04 -8.83 26.72
CA THR A 123 -3.32 -8.33 26.17
C THR A 123 -3.77 -9.05 24.90
N GLY A 124 -2.99 -10.02 24.40
CA GLY A 124 -3.15 -10.60 23.06
C GLY A 124 -2.67 -9.68 21.92
N LEU A 125 -2.19 -8.47 22.24
CA LEU A 125 -1.54 -7.56 21.30
C LEU A 125 -0.05 -7.91 21.14
N LEU A 126 0.49 -7.62 19.95
CA LEU A 126 1.94 -7.68 19.73
C LEU A 126 2.65 -6.58 20.53
N PRO A 127 3.86 -6.80 21.05
CA PRO A 127 4.66 -5.70 21.59
C PRO A 127 4.97 -4.67 20.49
N TYR A 128 4.94 -3.38 20.83
CA TYR A 128 5.28 -2.29 19.92
C TYR A 128 6.59 -2.56 19.13
N ASN A 129 6.61 -2.17 17.86
CA ASN A 129 7.80 -2.31 17.04
C ASN A 129 8.85 -1.28 17.46
N SER A 130 10.00 -1.75 17.92
CA SER A 130 11.10 -0.90 18.37
C SER A 130 11.99 -0.43 17.23
N ILE A 131 12.84 0.57 17.51
CA ILE A 131 13.89 1.03 16.58
C ILE A 131 14.75 -0.15 16.11
N GLY A 132 15.26 -0.95 17.06
CA GLY A 132 16.08 -2.11 16.77
C GLY A 132 15.35 -3.18 15.96
N LYS A 133 14.07 -3.46 16.27
CA LYS A 133 13.26 -4.44 15.52
C LYS A 133 13.01 -3.97 14.08
N ALA A 134 12.82 -2.68 13.85
CA ALA A 134 12.60 -2.13 12.53
C ALA A 134 13.85 -2.19 11.62
N ILE A 135 15.04 -1.90 12.17
CA ILE A 135 16.28 -1.82 11.37
C ILE A 135 17.08 -3.14 11.32
N ARG A 136 16.80 -4.11 12.19
CA ARG A 136 17.51 -5.42 12.26
C ARG A 136 17.54 -6.19 10.92
N GLY A 137 16.58 -5.98 10.03
CA GLY A 137 16.51 -6.69 8.75
C GLY A 137 17.50 -6.21 7.68
N ILE A 138 18.12 -5.03 7.87
CA ILE A 138 18.96 -4.36 6.88
C ILE A 138 20.36 -4.98 6.86
N ARG A 139 20.91 -5.16 5.66
CA ARG A 139 22.21 -5.80 5.39
C ARG A 139 23.19 -4.82 4.76
N PRO A 140 24.52 -5.00 4.95
CA PRO A 140 25.52 -4.31 4.12
C PRO A 140 25.29 -4.62 2.64
N GLY A 141 25.22 -3.57 1.81
CA GLY A 141 24.91 -3.69 0.38
C GLY A 141 23.41 -3.60 0.02
N ASP A 142 22.50 -3.49 0.99
CA ASP A 142 21.10 -3.13 0.70
C ASP A 142 21.03 -1.73 0.08
N ASP A 143 20.11 -1.53 -0.88
CA ASP A 143 19.84 -0.22 -1.48
C ASP A 143 19.56 0.85 -0.41
N LEU A 144 20.12 2.05 -0.59
CA LEU A 144 20.08 3.16 0.35
C LEU A 144 20.68 2.89 1.76
N HIS A 145 21.43 1.79 1.95
CA HIS A 145 22.20 1.48 3.17
C HIS A 145 23.71 1.68 2.99
N ASP A 146 24.10 2.84 2.50
CA ASP A 146 25.49 3.29 2.39
C ASP A 146 26.04 3.70 3.78
N LEU A 147 27.09 3.03 4.25
CA LEU A 147 27.76 3.31 5.52
C LEU A 147 29.03 4.17 5.39
N ASP A 148 29.53 4.40 4.19
CA ASP A 148 30.73 5.20 3.94
C ASP A 148 30.38 6.69 3.81
N ASN A 149 29.20 7.01 3.26
CA ASN A 149 28.71 8.38 3.05
C ASN A 149 27.80 8.92 4.19
N VAL A 150 27.62 8.18 5.30
CA VAL A 150 26.91 8.70 6.49
C VAL A 150 27.82 9.53 7.38
N ARG A 151 27.26 10.61 7.94
CA ARG A 151 27.96 11.43 8.94
C ARG A 151 28.16 10.66 10.25
N TYR A 152 29.41 10.42 10.61
CA TYR A 152 29.82 9.97 11.94
C TYR A 152 29.96 11.14 12.92
N TYR A 153 29.91 10.84 14.23
CA TYR A 153 30.01 11.80 15.32
C TYR A 153 31.32 11.63 16.10
N GLN A 154 32.05 12.73 16.26
CA GLN A 154 33.21 12.85 17.15
C GLN A 154 33.06 14.13 18.00
N PRO A 155 32.98 14.03 19.35
CA PRO A 155 32.78 12.81 20.12
C PRO A 155 31.48 12.07 19.75
N ARG A 156 31.36 10.79 20.12
CA ARG A 156 30.11 10.04 19.96
C ARG A 156 28.98 10.71 20.76
N ARG A 157 27.75 10.56 20.29
CA ARG A 157 26.55 10.95 21.04
C ARG A 157 26.24 9.93 22.14
N ALA A 158 25.39 10.31 23.09
CA ALA A 158 24.94 9.39 24.13
C ALA A 158 24.16 8.22 23.50
N PRO A 159 24.54 6.96 23.75
CA PRO A 159 23.76 5.81 23.31
C PRO A 159 22.36 5.80 23.92
N TYR A 160 21.40 5.16 23.25
CA TYR A 160 20.04 4.98 23.76
C TYR A 160 19.52 3.56 23.53
N ASP A 161 18.58 3.12 24.36
CA ASP A 161 17.96 1.79 24.24
C ASP A 161 17.30 1.60 22.87
N PRO A 162 17.72 0.61 22.05
CA PRO A 162 17.10 0.34 20.75
C PRO A 162 15.69 -0.27 20.86
N ASN A 163 15.23 -0.67 22.05
CA ASN A 163 13.90 -1.26 22.25
C ASN A 163 12.77 -0.21 22.38
N ARG A 164 13.10 1.08 22.48
CA ARG A 164 12.12 2.18 22.45
C ARG A 164 11.46 2.38 21.07
N LEU A 165 10.33 3.09 21.08
CA LEU A 165 9.77 3.76 19.90
C LEU A 165 10.62 4.97 19.49
N ALA A 166 10.72 5.20 18.17
CA ALA A 166 11.33 6.42 17.65
C ALA A 166 10.39 7.65 17.78
N GLY A 167 10.98 8.84 17.71
CA GLY A 167 10.22 10.07 17.48
C GLY A 167 9.59 10.10 16.09
N THR A 168 8.68 11.05 15.84
CA THR A 168 8.07 11.21 14.50
C THR A 168 9.12 11.65 13.48
N ILE A 169 9.38 10.83 12.47
CA ILE A 169 10.29 11.16 11.35
C ILE A 169 9.65 12.26 10.49
N THR A 170 10.40 13.32 10.19
CA THR A 170 9.94 14.45 9.36
C THR A 170 10.88 14.73 8.19
N THR A 171 10.38 15.46 7.18
CA THR A 171 11.14 15.83 5.98
C THR A 171 12.30 16.80 6.27
N ARG A 172 12.15 17.70 7.24
CA ARG A 172 13.22 18.60 7.71
C ARG A 172 14.16 17.94 8.73
N GLY A 173 13.89 16.70 9.13
CA GLY A 173 14.72 15.91 10.03
C GLY A 173 14.25 15.90 11.49
N GLY A 174 15.22 15.76 12.39
CA GLY A 174 15.06 15.56 13.83
C GLY A 174 16.34 14.90 14.39
N ASP A 175 16.43 14.70 15.69
CA ASP A 175 17.66 14.19 16.34
C ASP A 175 17.79 12.66 16.24
N PHE A 176 17.83 12.15 15.01
CA PHE A 176 17.86 10.71 14.69
C PHE A 176 19.28 10.26 14.32
N TYR A 177 19.87 9.45 15.19
CA TYR A 177 21.18 8.82 15.00
C TYR A 177 21.08 7.33 15.39
N TYR A 178 22.05 6.52 14.96
CA TYR A 178 22.08 5.08 15.25
C TYR A 178 22.22 4.83 16.77
N PRO A 179 21.61 3.77 17.36
CA PRO A 179 21.45 3.65 18.82
C PRO A 179 22.72 3.66 19.67
N ASP A 180 23.89 3.38 19.09
CA ASP A 180 25.20 3.40 19.75
C ASP A 180 25.87 4.80 19.80
N GLY A 181 25.22 5.83 19.26
CA GLY A 181 25.73 7.20 19.23
C GLY A 181 26.80 7.49 18.16
N THR A 182 27.15 6.54 17.29
CA THR A 182 28.29 6.68 16.36
C THR A 182 28.00 7.50 15.11
N ARG A 183 26.82 7.36 14.50
CA ARG A 183 26.51 7.92 13.17
C ARG A 183 25.05 8.34 12.98
N ASN A 184 24.79 9.12 11.94
CA ASN A 184 23.45 9.27 11.38
C ASN A 184 22.85 7.93 10.92
N LEU A 185 21.52 7.89 10.83
CA LEU A 185 20.81 6.82 10.12
C LEU A 185 20.95 7.00 8.59
N THR A 186 21.09 5.87 7.90
CA THR A 186 20.97 5.72 6.44
C THR A 186 19.53 5.94 5.98
N LEU A 187 19.32 6.16 4.68
CA LEU A 187 17.96 6.33 4.14
C LEU A 187 17.15 5.03 4.20
N ARG A 188 17.77 3.85 4.06
CA ARG A 188 17.11 2.56 4.27
C ARG A 188 16.64 2.38 5.72
N GLU A 189 17.44 2.76 6.72
CA GLU A 189 17.03 2.76 8.14
C GLU A 189 15.86 3.72 8.40
N PHE A 190 15.86 4.93 7.82
CA PHE A 190 14.71 5.84 7.90
C PHE A 190 13.46 5.24 7.24
N ALA A 191 13.59 4.55 6.11
CA ALA A 191 12.48 3.88 5.42
C ALA A 191 11.88 2.74 6.26
N SER A 192 12.71 1.87 6.84
CA SER A 192 12.25 0.77 7.71
C SER A 192 11.58 1.28 9.00
N LEU A 193 12.10 2.36 9.61
CA LEU A 193 11.44 3.03 10.76
C LEU A 193 10.10 3.68 10.38
N GLN A 194 9.95 4.13 9.13
CA GLN A 194 8.69 4.60 8.55
C GLN A 194 7.81 3.44 8.04
N GLY A 195 8.19 2.18 8.27
CA GLY A 195 7.35 1.02 7.99
C GLY A 195 7.26 0.61 6.52
N PHE A 196 8.22 1.04 5.69
CA PHE A 196 8.38 0.52 4.33
C PHE A 196 8.98 -0.89 4.32
N PRO A 197 8.62 -1.75 3.33
CA PRO A 197 9.33 -3.00 3.05
C PRO A 197 10.83 -2.78 2.78
N ILE A 198 11.67 -3.75 3.12
CA ILE A 198 13.13 -3.67 2.92
C ILE A 198 13.49 -3.45 1.44
N ASN A 199 12.79 -4.13 0.54
CA ASN A 199 12.95 -4.09 -0.92
C ASN A 199 12.23 -2.93 -1.61
N HIS A 200 11.59 -2.01 -0.88
CA HIS A 200 10.89 -0.88 -1.51
C HIS A 200 11.87 0.06 -2.20
N GLN A 201 11.77 0.20 -3.52
CA GLN A 201 12.60 1.08 -4.34
C GLN A 201 12.09 2.52 -4.24
N PHE A 202 13.00 3.49 -4.10
CA PHE A 202 12.66 4.92 -4.12
C PHE A 202 13.33 5.61 -5.31
N LEU A 203 12.66 6.62 -5.89
CA LEU A 203 13.14 7.30 -7.10
C LEU A 203 13.56 8.75 -6.85
N GLY A 204 14.58 9.19 -7.59
CA GLY A 204 15.11 10.55 -7.56
C GLY A 204 16.30 10.75 -6.62
N THR A 205 16.62 12.01 -6.32
CA THR A 205 17.80 12.36 -5.49
C THR A 205 17.61 11.99 -4.02
N MET A 206 18.70 11.78 -3.27
CA MET A 206 18.69 11.48 -1.83
C MET A 206 17.80 12.44 -1.01
N THR A 207 17.78 13.73 -1.37
CA THR A 207 16.92 14.75 -0.76
C THR A 207 15.44 14.52 -1.07
N SER A 208 15.11 14.12 -2.31
CA SER A 208 13.74 13.76 -2.70
C SER A 208 13.27 12.48 -1.99
N ILE A 209 14.14 11.46 -1.91
CA ILE A 209 13.87 10.20 -1.23
C ILE A 209 13.62 10.43 0.27
N LYS A 210 14.47 11.21 0.95
CA LYS A 210 14.26 11.61 2.35
C LYS A 210 12.93 12.33 2.57
N ARG A 211 12.49 13.15 1.59
CA ARG A 211 11.19 13.83 1.62
C ARG A 211 10.02 12.85 1.42
N GLN A 212 10.14 11.90 0.49
CA GLN A 212 9.16 10.81 0.29
C GLN A 212 8.96 10.02 1.59
N ILE A 213 10.06 9.55 2.19
CA ILE A 213 10.04 8.84 3.47
C ILE A 213 9.37 9.69 4.54
N GLY A 214 9.84 10.92 4.82
CA GLY A 214 9.31 11.75 5.92
C GLY A 214 7.82 12.09 5.80
N ASN A 215 7.32 12.30 4.58
CA ASN A 215 5.90 12.58 4.32
C ASN A 215 4.99 11.35 4.47
N ALA A 216 5.47 10.15 4.16
CA ALA A 216 4.64 8.96 4.04
C ALA A 216 3.71 8.67 5.24
N PHE A 217 2.53 8.13 4.95
CA PHE A 217 1.71 7.40 5.91
C PHE A 217 2.27 5.96 5.98
N PRO A 218 2.81 5.48 7.12
CA PRO A 218 3.58 4.23 7.20
C PRO A 218 2.90 3.01 6.54
N PRO A 219 3.47 2.39 5.49
CA PRO A 219 2.82 1.33 4.72
C PRO A 219 2.38 0.12 5.57
N ASN A 220 3.18 -0.27 6.55
CA ASN A 220 2.83 -1.34 7.49
C ASN A 220 1.55 -1.05 8.32
N THR A 221 1.25 0.22 8.57
CA THR A 221 0.04 0.72 9.24
C THR A 221 -1.11 0.95 8.27
N VAL A 222 -0.84 1.46 7.05
CA VAL A 222 -1.82 1.53 5.95
C VAL A 222 -2.45 0.15 5.72
N ARG A 223 -1.63 -0.91 5.68
CA ARG A 223 -2.08 -2.29 5.54
C ARG A 223 -3.08 -2.73 6.61
N VAL A 224 -2.98 -2.23 7.85
CA VAL A 224 -3.96 -2.54 8.93
C VAL A 224 -5.28 -1.83 8.68
N LEU A 225 -5.25 -0.57 8.23
CA LEU A 225 -6.46 0.20 7.90
C LEU A 225 -7.19 -0.39 6.68
N TYR A 226 -6.46 -0.71 5.61
CA TYR A 226 -7.07 -1.13 4.35
C TYR A 226 -7.56 -2.57 4.37
N LYS A 227 -6.85 -3.53 5.00
CA LYS A 227 -7.40 -4.89 5.16
C LYS A 227 -8.68 -4.91 5.99
N HIS A 228 -8.84 -4.01 6.95
CA HIS A 228 -10.08 -3.86 7.71
C HIS A 228 -11.23 -3.29 6.86
N ILE A 229 -10.95 -2.34 5.95
CA ILE A 229 -11.96 -1.76 5.04
C ILE A 229 -12.36 -2.76 3.95
N GLU A 230 -11.40 -3.49 3.39
CA GLU A 230 -11.58 -4.64 2.49
C GLU A 230 -12.50 -5.70 3.11
N GLN A 231 -12.15 -6.19 4.31
CA GLN A 231 -12.96 -7.17 5.04
C GLN A 231 -14.35 -6.64 5.43
N TRP A 232 -14.49 -5.34 5.69
CA TRP A 232 -15.78 -4.71 5.95
C TRP A 232 -16.66 -4.68 4.70
N LEU A 233 -16.12 -4.24 3.56
CA LEU A 233 -16.86 -4.16 2.30
C LEU A 233 -17.28 -5.55 1.81
N LEU A 234 -16.34 -6.51 1.78
CA LEU A 234 -16.64 -7.90 1.42
C LEU A 234 -17.78 -8.47 2.28
N LYS A 235 -17.75 -8.22 3.60
CA LYS A 235 -18.80 -8.68 4.51
C LYS A 235 -20.16 -8.04 4.25
N GLU A 236 -20.21 -6.72 4.03
CA GLU A 236 -21.46 -6.01 3.75
C GLU A 236 -22.03 -6.38 2.35
N ASP A 237 -21.15 -6.69 1.39
CA ASP A 237 -21.51 -7.19 0.05
C ASP A 237 -21.86 -8.69 0.02
N GLY A 238 -21.70 -9.41 1.14
CA GLY A 238 -21.93 -10.86 1.23
C GLY A 238 -20.88 -11.73 0.52
N MET A 239 -19.73 -11.15 0.18
CA MET A 239 -18.64 -11.80 -0.55
C MET A 239 -17.59 -12.42 0.38
N LEU A 240 -16.94 -13.48 -0.09
CA LEU A 240 -15.73 -14.02 0.53
C LEU A 240 -14.51 -13.24 0.02
N PRO A 241 -13.40 -13.19 0.80
CA PRO A 241 -12.11 -12.79 0.26
C PRO A 241 -11.73 -13.65 -0.95
N TYR A 242 -11.15 -13.01 -1.95
CA TYR A 242 -10.54 -13.68 -3.10
C TYR A 242 -9.35 -14.56 -2.64
N ASP A 243 -9.14 -15.67 -3.35
CA ASP A 243 -8.32 -16.81 -2.92
C ASP A 243 -7.61 -17.40 -4.15
N ASP A 244 -6.41 -16.89 -4.43
CA ASP A 244 -5.57 -17.25 -5.60
C ASP A 244 -5.35 -18.77 -5.76
N SER A 245 -5.54 -19.56 -4.70
CA SER A 245 -5.37 -21.02 -4.77
C SER A 245 -6.44 -21.73 -5.62
N ARG A 246 -7.53 -21.04 -5.98
CA ARG A 246 -8.68 -21.62 -6.70
C ARG A 246 -8.63 -21.48 -8.22
N ASP A 247 -7.92 -20.47 -8.72
CA ASP A 247 -7.76 -20.23 -10.15
C ASP A 247 -6.55 -20.99 -10.74
N ALA A 248 -5.91 -21.83 -9.92
CA ALA A 248 -4.95 -22.84 -10.35
C ALA A 248 -5.68 -23.97 -11.11
N ILE A 249 -5.91 -23.77 -12.41
CA ILE A 249 -6.39 -24.82 -13.32
C ILE A 249 -5.32 -25.92 -13.39
N ILE A 250 -5.56 -27.02 -12.67
CA ILE A 250 -4.82 -28.26 -12.84
C ILE A 250 -5.26 -28.85 -14.18
N ILE A 251 -4.37 -28.80 -15.17
CA ILE A 251 -4.50 -29.59 -16.39
C ILE A 251 -3.99 -30.99 -16.03
N ASP A 252 -4.89 -31.97 -15.93
CA ASP A 252 -4.51 -33.38 -15.90
C ASP A 252 -3.99 -33.76 -17.29
N ASP A 253 -2.66 -33.89 -17.39
CA ASP A 253 -1.92 -34.18 -18.62
C ASP A 253 -1.89 -35.69 -18.90
N ASP A 254 -3.07 -36.34 -18.89
CA ASP A 254 -3.26 -37.79 -19.02
C ASP A 254 -3.83 -38.23 -20.37
N ASP A 255 -3.21 -37.74 -21.45
CA ASP A 255 -3.34 -38.27 -22.82
C ASP A 255 -2.07 -39.06 -23.20
N THR A 256 -1.70 -40.07 -22.39
CA THR A 256 -0.63 -41.02 -22.73
C THR A 256 -1.13 -42.12 -23.67
N ASP A 257 -1.43 -41.73 -24.92
CA ASP A 257 -1.89 -42.62 -25.99
C ASP A 257 -0.94 -43.81 -26.20
N SER A 258 -1.35 -44.97 -25.68
CA SER A 258 -0.58 -46.20 -25.63
C SER A 258 -1.10 -47.19 -26.67
N THR A 259 -0.78 -46.89 -27.93
CA THR A 259 -1.18 -47.67 -29.11
C THR A 259 -1.06 -49.19 -28.92
N THR A 260 -2.18 -49.91 -28.97
CA THR A 260 -2.22 -51.38 -29.07
C THR A 260 -3.11 -51.81 -30.23
N ASN A 261 -2.48 -52.32 -31.30
CA ASN A 261 -3.18 -52.85 -32.47
C ASN A 261 -3.87 -54.19 -32.16
N LEU A 262 -5.16 -54.28 -32.41
CA LEU A 262 -5.88 -55.54 -32.67
C LEU A 262 -6.84 -55.35 -33.85
N THR A 263 -6.96 -56.39 -34.67
CA THR A 263 -7.69 -56.39 -35.96
C THR A 263 -8.97 -57.20 -35.86
N ASP A 264 -10.09 -56.69 -36.40
CA ASP A 264 -10.83 -57.33 -37.52
C ASP A 264 -12.21 -56.67 -37.82
N PHE A 265 -12.73 -57.00 -39.01
CA PHE A 265 -14.08 -56.85 -39.60
C PHE A 265 -15.26 -56.47 -38.65
N SER A 266 -16.24 -55.65 -39.06
CA SER A 266 -17.11 -55.87 -40.24
C SER A 266 -17.78 -54.60 -40.85
N GLU A 267 -18.61 -54.80 -41.89
CA GLU A 267 -19.27 -53.78 -42.71
C GLU A 267 -20.65 -53.29 -42.15
N ASP A 268 -21.37 -52.49 -42.98
CA ASP A 268 -22.67 -51.81 -42.81
C ASP A 268 -22.72 -50.53 -41.93
N GLY A 269 -23.34 -49.41 -42.35
CA GLY A 269 -23.88 -49.07 -43.68
C GLY A 269 -24.83 -47.85 -43.69
N LEU A 270 -24.72 -46.98 -44.71
CA LEU A 270 -25.64 -45.84 -45.04
C LEU A 270 -25.72 -44.67 -44.02
N GLN A 271 -26.05 -43.40 -44.34
CA GLN A 271 -26.43 -42.76 -45.62
C GLN A 271 -26.09 -41.23 -45.69
N ARG A 272 -25.35 -40.83 -46.74
CA ARG A 272 -25.30 -39.54 -47.49
C ARG A 272 -25.72 -38.17 -46.91
N SER A 273 -24.85 -37.16 -47.14
CA SER A 273 -25.14 -35.72 -47.28
C SER A 273 -25.82 -35.35 -48.62
N PRO A 274 -26.31 -34.10 -48.77
CA PRO A 274 -25.67 -33.08 -49.64
C PRO A 274 -25.39 -31.75 -48.87
N GLU A 275 -24.42 -30.85 -49.17
CA GLU A 275 -23.99 -30.15 -50.41
C GLU A 275 -24.90 -28.94 -50.82
N MET A 276 -24.44 -27.80 -51.37
CA MET A 276 -23.09 -27.27 -51.74
C MET A 276 -23.08 -25.74 -52.04
N MET A 277 -21.94 -25.21 -52.54
CA MET A 277 -21.64 -23.88 -53.15
C MET A 277 -21.17 -22.77 -52.17
N GLU A 278 -19.96 -22.17 -52.21
CA GLU A 278 -19.01 -21.67 -53.28
C GLU A 278 -19.35 -20.24 -53.77
N GLU A 279 -18.42 -19.31 -54.09
CA GLU A 279 -16.98 -19.31 -54.51
C GLU A 279 -16.04 -18.47 -53.58
N SER A 280 -14.70 -18.39 -53.70
CA SER A 280 -13.65 -19.27 -54.28
C SER A 280 -12.19 -18.96 -53.79
N THR A 281 -11.38 -18.14 -54.51
CA THR A 281 -9.88 -18.07 -54.41
C THR A 281 -9.30 -16.64 -54.63
N MET A 282 -8.01 -16.25 -54.55
CA MET A 282 -6.64 -16.86 -54.53
C MET A 282 -5.74 -16.15 -53.47
N ALA A 283 -4.69 -16.73 -52.84
CA ALA A 283 -3.29 -17.04 -53.25
C ALA A 283 -2.46 -15.84 -53.81
N ALA A 284 -1.22 -15.55 -53.39
CA ALA A 284 -0.27 -16.09 -52.37
C ALA A 284 0.57 -14.90 -51.79
N ASP A 285 1.69 -14.95 -51.03
CA ASP A 285 2.66 -15.97 -50.52
C ASP A 285 3.39 -15.33 -49.28
N GLY A 286 4.42 -15.82 -48.55
CA GLY A 286 5.26 -17.03 -48.61
C GLY A 286 6.49 -16.97 -47.66
N ASN A 287 7.25 -18.09 -47.58
CA ASN A 287 8.55 -18.30 -46.90
C ASN A 287 8.64 -18.33 -45.35
N GLU A 288 9.36 -19.33 -44.80
CA GLU A 288 9.63 -19.55 -43.36
C GLU A 288 11.12 -19.34 -42.99
N SER A 289 11.39 -18.85 -41.77
CA SER A 289 12.46 -19.29 -40.84
C SER A 289 12.64 -18.28 -39.69
N ALA A 290 13.11 -18.64 -38.49
CA ALA A 290 13.58 -19.94 -37.99
C ALA A 290 12.99 -20.27 -36.61
N ARG A 291 12.87 -21.56 -36.28
CA ARG A 291 12.63 -22.03 -34.91
C ARG A 291 13.97 -22.28 -34.22
N THR A 292 14.13 -21.79 -32.99
CA THR A 292 15.28 -22.09 -32.13
C THR A 292 14.79 -22.72 -30.83
N ASN A 293 15.36 -23.86 -30.45
CA ASN A 293 14.86 -24.68 -29.35
C ASN A 293 15.08 -24.04 -27.97
N TRP A 294 14.05 -24.08 -27.14
CA TRP A 294 14.17 -24.03 -25.68
C TRP A 294 13.62 -25.32 -25.09
N ARG A 295 14.42 -25.99 -24.24
CA ARG A 295 14.04 -27.24 -23.58
C ARG A 295 13.34 -26.98 -22.25
N ALA A 296 12.59 -27.99 -21.81
CA ALA A 296 11.79 -28.01 -20.59
C ALA A 296 12.48 -27.43 -19.34
N GLY A 297 11.68 -26.70 -18.56
CA GLY A 297 12.06 -26.02 -17.33
C GLY A 297 11.01 -24.95 -17.02
N SER A 298 9.96 -25.33 -16.30
CA SER A 298 8.72 -24.54 -16.17
C SER A 298 8.97 -23.15 -15.56
N VAL A 299 8.90 -22.11 -16.40
CA VAL A 299 9.05 -20.72 -15.96
C VAL A 299 7.72 -20.23 -15.41
N VAL A 300 7.59 -20.20 -14.08
CA VAL A 300 6.57 -19.38 -13.42
C VAL A 300 6.96 -17.91 -13.62
N ILE A 301 6.12 -17.16 -14.33
CA ILE A 301 6.31 -15.72 -14.50
C ILE A 301 5.72 -15.02 -13.27
N ASP A 302 6.58 -14.68 -12.32
CA ASP A 302 6.23 -13.86 -11.17
C ASP A 302 5.96 -12.41 -11.58
N LEU A 303 4.91 -11.79 -11.05
CA LEU A 303 4.42 -10.46 -11.44
C LEU A 303 4.09 -9.58 -10.21
N THR A 304 5.00 -9.55 -9.23
CA THR A 304 4.96 -8.62 -8.07
C THR A 304 6.04 -7.55 -8.10
#